data_AF-A0AAV6T611-F1
#
_entry.id   AF-A0AAV6T611-F1
#
_cell.length_a   1.000
_cell.length_b   1.000
_cell.length_c   1.000
_cell.angle_alpha   90.00
_cell.angle_beta   90.00
_cell.angle_gamma   90.00
#
_symmetry.space_group_name_H-M   'P 1'
#
loop_
_entity.id
_entity.type
_entity.pdbx_description
1 polymer ?
#
loop_
_entity_poly.entity_id
_entity_poly.type
_entity_poly.pdbx_seq_one_letter_code
_entity_poly.pdbx_strand_id
1 'polypeptide(L)'
;MQDHNKLFEDILRGLGTQSEVTAHEDHSVQLPATETFDPTSKFLTFRLSCAPEKGRWTVYPSRTTEKCFTDKGEEAQMFVHVCGHKPLQFGICHHQHGAEFLHKYYSSGMKCLTVFADGSAQVFYPSGHLALIIVVTEENGRLCMVYEDSDAPKQTIRAVFQSDGRATCYHSNGNIWLSLNRLGGQCLDEAGARVRRWSWNSLTHTPLRPVFLSLNKSVGVRVFGMKQVFVSFLAQGQQAKVSVGACCVQGESEADGRTSITKEELLVSAARIRIHMAIQCLHQSLQTPSHPGLARTTLAPHLHDVAQRLQNISAHVMMSDSERASFHKYLEGCF
;
A
#
# COMPACT_ATOMS: atom_id res chain seq x y z
N MET A 1 -55.21 -2.28 -1.21
CA MET A 1 -54.70 -2.87 -2.46
C MET A 1 -54.47 -1.78 -3.51
N GLN A 2 -53.79 -0.69 -3.14
CA GLN A 2 -53.68 0.53 -3.96
C GLN A 2 -52.29 1.23 -3.86
N ASP A 3 -51.33 0.63 -3.14
CA ASP A 3 -50.00 1.22 -2.92
C ASP A 3 -48.87 0.61 -3.76
N HIS A 4 -49.11 -0.49 -4.47
CA HIS A 4 -48.07 -1.14 -5.29
C HIS A 4 -47.83 -0.46 -6.65
N ASN A 5 -48.75 0.42 -7.09
CA ASN A 5 -48.61 1.13 -8.36
C ASN A 5 -47.82 2.45 -8.24
N LYS A 6 -47.58 2.99 -7.05
CA LYS A 6 -46.78 4.21 -6.88
C LYS A 6 -45.28 3.97 -6.95
N LEU A 7 -44.80 2.84 -6.43
CA LEU A 7 -43.37 2.51 -6.43
C LEU A 7 -42.85 2.19 -7.84
N PHE A 8 -43.70 1.62 -8.71
CA PHE A 8 -43.34 1.27 -10.08
C PHE A 8 -43.34 2.49 -11.02
N GLU A 9 -44.26 3.43 -10.80
CA GLU A 9 -44.36 4.69 -11.54
C GLU A 9 -43.17 5.62 -11.29
N ASP A 10 -42.62 5.66 -10.07
CA ASP A 10 -41.44 6.49 -9.75
C ASP A 10 -40.14 5.94 -10.35
N ILE A 11 -40.08 4.63 -10.63
CA ILE A 11 -38.91 4.00 -11.28
C ILE A 11 -38.95 4.24 -12.80
N LEU A 12 -40.13 4.25 -13.42
CA LEU A 12 -40.27 4.52 -14.85
C LEU A 12 -40.16 6.01 -15.21
N ARG A 13 -40.49 6.93 -14.30
CA ARG A 13 -40.43 8.38 -14.56
C ARG A 13 -39.01 8.97 -14.57
N GLY A 14 -38.00 8.20 -14.15
CA GLY A 14 -36.58 8.58 -14.18
C GLY A 14 -35.83 8.14 -15.45
N LEU A 15 -36.42 7.29 -16.29
CA LEU A 15 -35.88 6.93 -17.60
C LEU A 15 -36.59 7.72 -18.70
N GLY A 16 -36.11 8.94 -18.92
CA GLY A 16 -36.46 9.71 -20.11
C GLY A 16 -36.00 9.00 -21.39
N THR A 17 -36.98 8.59 -22.19
CA THR A 17 -36.84 8.19 -23.58
C THR A 17 -36.35 9.35 -24.44
N GLN A 18 -35.17 9.22 -25.05
CA GLN A 18 -34.91 9.75 -26.39
C GLN A 18 -34.17 8.68 -27.19
N SER A 19 -34.95 7.94 -27.98
CA SER A 19 -34.48 7.26 -29.17
C SER A 19 -34.99 8.10 -30.34
N GLU A 20 -34.10 8.76 -31.07
CA GLU A 20 -34.35 9.08 -32.46
C GLU A 20 -33.09 8.76 -33.27
N VAL A 21 -33.33 7.96 -34.30
CA VAL A 21 -32.37 7.35 -35.20
C VAL A 21 -32.07 8.37 -36.30
N THR A 22 -30.79 8.64 -36.54
CA THR A 22 -30.31 9.17 -37.82
C THR A 22 -29.06 8.40 -38.24
N ALA A 23 -29.11 7.89 -39.46
CA ALA A 23 -28.16 6.98 -40.08
C ALA A 23 -26.96 7.70 -40.72
N HIS A 24 -25.92 6.90 -41.04
CA HIS A 24 -24.70 7.19 -41.81
C HIS A 24 -23.66 8.09 -41.11
N GLU A 25 -22.36 7.76 -41.06
CA GLU A 25 -21.50 7.12 -42.06
C GLU A 25 -20.53 6.06 -41.48
N ASP A 26 -20.24 5.05 -42.30
CA ASP A 26 -19.19 4.06 -42.09
C ASP A 26 -17.80 4.71 -42.18
N HIS A 27 -17.02 4.58 -41.12
CA HIS A 27 -15.57 4.74 -41.18
C HIS A 27 -14.91 3.42 -40.83
N SER A 28 -14.47 2.70 -41.86
CA SER A 28 -13.65 1.50 -41.71
C SER A 28 -12.32 1.89 -41.07
N VAL A 29 -12.07 1.42 -39.85
CA VAL A 29 -10.73 1.46 -39.26
C VAL A 29 -9.97 0.25 -39.79
N GLN A 30 -9.04 0.48 -40.71
CA GLN A 30 -8.05 -0.51 -41.12
C GLN A 30 -7.22 -0.95 -39.91
N LEU A 31 -7.28 -2.24 -39.60
CA LEU A 31 -6.31 -2.91 -38.72
C LEU A 31 -4.93 -2.88 -39.41
N PRO A 32 -3.87 -2.35 -38.77
CA PRO A 32 -2.52 -2.60 -39.25
C PRO A 32 -2.14 -4.06 -38.97
N ALA A 33 -1.50 -4.65 -39.97
CA ALA A 33 -1.08 -6.03 -40.02
C ALA A 33 -0.13 -6.42 -38.87
N THR A 34 -0.11 -7.72 -38.61
CA THR A 34 0.77 -8.44 -37.69
C THR A 34 2.24 -8.05 -37.91
N GLU A 35 2.77 -7.18 -37.07
CA GLU A 35 4.22 -6.98 -36.95
C GLU A 35 4.77 -7.91 -35.86
N THR A 36 5.61 -8.83 -36.30
CA THR A 36 6.42 -9.72 -35.47
C THR A 36 7.40 -8.86 -34.68
N PHE A 37 7.11 -8.61 -33.40
CA PHE A 37 8.03 -7.88 -32.51
C PHE A 37 9.04 -8.84 -31.87
N ASP A 38 10.32 -8.63 -32.18
CA ASP A 38 11.47 -9.21 -31.51
C ASP A 38 11.46 -8.92 -29.99
N PRO A 39 11.81 -9.89 -29.12
CA PRO A 39 11.82 -9.68 -27.67
C PRO A 39 13.08 -8.91 -27.26
N THR A 40 13.08 -7.60 -27.47
CA THR A 40 14.09 -6.72 -26.88
C THR A 40 13.83 -6.59 -25.38
N SER A 41 14.65 -7.30 -24.60
CA SER A 41 14.77 -7.15 -23.14
C SER A 41 14.88 -5.67 -22.77
N LYS A 42 13.82 -5.09 -22.20
CA LYS A 42 13.84 -3.73 -21.64
C LYS A 42 14.73 -3.73 -20.40
N PHE A 43 15.97 -3.26 -20.53
CA PHE A 43 16.83 -3.03 -19.38
C PHE A 43 16.41 -1.75 -18.67
N LEU A 44 16.14 -1.84 -17.36
CA LEU A 44 15.93 -0.68 -16.50
C LEU A 44 17.29 -0.22 -15.97
N THR A 45 17.82 0.87 -16.53
CA THR A 45 19.05 1.50 -16.05
C THR A 45 18.70 2.54 -14.99
N PHE A 46 19.22 2.37 -13.79
CA PHE A 46 19.07 3.34 -12.70
C PHE A 46 20.44 3.86 -12.28
N ARG A 47 20.53 5.17 -12.03
CA ARG A 47 21.73 5.79 -11.49
C ARG A 47 21.79 5.49 -9.99
N LEU A 48 22.79 4.71 -9.60
CA LEU A 48 22.94 4.19 -8.23
C LEU A 48 23.24 5.27 -7.18
N SER A 49 23.88 6.36 -7.60
CA SER A 49 24.16 7.52 -6.75
C SER A 49 24.29 8.80 -7.57
N CYS A 50 23.91 9.94 -6.99
CA CYS A 50 24.18 11.24 -7.59
C CYS A 50 25.66 11.57 -7.38
N ALA A 51 26.39 11.86 -8.47
CA ALA A 51 27.77 12.32 -8.34
C ALA A 51 27.76 13.80 -7.93
N PRO A 52 28.52 14.23 -6.91
CA PRO A 52 28.77 15.66 -6.73
C PRO A 52 29.51 16.20 -7.97
N GLU A 53 29.20 17.43 -8.38
CA GLU A 53 29.69 18.00 -9.64
C GLU A 53 31.23 18.09 -9.76
N LYS A 54 32.01 17.83 -8.71
CA LYS A 54 33.48 17.70 -8.80
C LYS A 54 34.02 16.69 -7.76
N GLY A 55 34.71 15.64 -8.21
CA GLY A 55 35.83 15.04 -7.47
C GLY A 55 35.74 13.55 -7.09
N ARG A 56 36.66 12.76 -7.66
CA ARG A 56 37.34 11.53 -7.16
C ARG A 56 36.55 10.51 -6.33
N TRP A 57 36.20 9.38 -6.95
CA TRP A 57 35.78 8.13 -6.28
C TRP A 57 36.93 7.14 -5.98
N THR A 58 38.18 7.58 -5.96
CA THR A 58 39.30 6.66 -5.67
C THR A 58 39.62 6.69 -4.17
N VAL A 59 39.06 5.74 -3.42
CA VAL A 59 39.41 5.50 -2.01
C VAL A 59 40.34 4.29 -1.95
N TYR A 60 41.54 4.50 -1.39
CA TYR A 60 42.48 3.44 -1.09
C TYR A 60 42.02 2.71 0.19
N PRO A 61 42.18 1.38 0.28
CA PRO A 61 41.74 0.62 1.45
C PRO A 61 42.53 1.05 2.68
N SER A 62 41.88 1.73 3.63
CA SER A 62 42.43 2.04 4.94
C SER A 62 42.39 0.79 5.84
N ARG A 63 43.55 0.34 6.31
CA ARG A 63 43.70 -0.76 7.28
C ARG A 63 43.35 -0.31 8.70
N THR A 64 42.14 0.17 8.93
CA THR A 64 41.65 0.45 10.28
C THR A 64 40.49 -0.48 10.57
N THR A 65 40.81 -1.64 11.15
CA THR A 65 39.84 -2.52 11.77
C THR A 65 39.22 -1.81 12.97
N GLU A 66 38.01 -1.28 12.81
CA GLU A 66 37.19 -0.90 13.95
C GLU A 66 36.75 -2.15 14.71
N LYS A 67 36.96 -2.12 16.02
CA LYS A 67 36.74 -3.25 16.93
C LYS A 67 35.26 -3.63 16.95
N CYS A 68 35.03 -4.95 16.91
CA CYS A 68 33.76 -5.59 17.19
C CYS A 68 33.23 -5.15 18.56
N PHE A 69 32.09 -4.48 18.59
CA PHE A 69 31.31 -4.33 19.82
C PHE A 69 30.66 -5.67 20.12
N THR A 70 31.32 -6.45 20.98
CA THR A 70 30.64 -7.51 21.73
C THR A 70 29.82 -6.83 22.81
N ASP A 71 28.52 -6.73 22.60
CA ASP A 71 27.60 -6.57 23.72
C ASP A 71 26.79 -7.85 23.86
N LYS A 72 27.16 -8.64 24.88
CA LYS A 72 26.44 -9.81 25.33
C LYS A 72 25.66 -9.39 26.56
N GLY A 73 24.34 -9.39 26.44
CA GLY A 73 23.43 -9.39 27.58
C GLY A 73 22.52 -8.17 27.61
N GLU A 74 21.40 -8.28 26.91
CA GLU A 74 20.09 -7.73 27.33
C GLU A 74 19.03 -8.31 26.38
N GLU A 75 18.81 -9.61 26.51
CA GLU A 75 17.56 -10.22 26.05
C GLU A 75 16.47 -9.96 27.10
N ALA A 76 15.30 -9.61 26.56
CA ALA A 76 13.97 -9.47 27.19
C ALA A 76 13.51 -8.02 27.40
N GLN A 77 12.41 -7.70 26.70
CA GLN A 77 11.58 -6.49 26.77
C GLN A 77 11.97 -5.31 25.89
N MET A 78 12.10 -5.52 24.57
CA MET A 78 11.93 -4.42 23.61
C MET A 78 10.44 -4.20 23.31
N PHE A 79 9.71 -3.72 24.32
CA PHE A 79 8.48 -2.99 24.07
C PHE A 79 8.82 -1.74 23.25
N VAL A 80 7.93 -1.42 22.31
CA VAL A 80 8.03 -0.30 21.37
C VAL A 80 8.22 1.01 22.15
N HIS A 81 9.47 1.39 22.39
CA HIS A 81 9.77 2.78 22.71
C HIS A 81 9.64 3.54 21.40
N VAL A 82 8.48 4.17 21.23
CA VAL A 82 8.31 5.27 20.27
C VAL A 82 9.30 6.33 20.73
N CYS A 83 10.48 6.35 20.11
CA CYS A 83 11.38 7.46 20.27
C CYS A 83 10.73 8.63 19.53
N GLY A 84 10.37 9.67 20.28
CA GLY A 84 10.15 10.98 19.70
C GLY A 84 11.40 11.40 18.92
N HIS A 85 11.21 12.35 17.99
CA HIS A 85 12.22 13.04 17.20
C HIS A 85 12.55 12.41 15.82
N LYS A 86 12.18 13.19 14.80
CA LYS A 86 12.33 13.03 13.33
C LYS A 86 11.43 11.97 12.65
N PRO A 87 10.64 12.35 11.62
CA PRO A 87 9.90 11.38 10.82
C PRO A 87 10.87 10.37 10.19
N LEU A 88 10.53 9.08 10.26
CA LEU A 88 11.32 8.01 9.67
C LEU A 88 11.45 8.23 8.17
N GLN A 89 12.64 8.60 7.72
CA GLN A 89 12.95 8.78 6.30
C GLN A 89 13.06 7.41 5.61
N PHE A 90 12.62 7.32 4.36
CA PHE A 90 12.78 6.11 3.55
C PHE A 90 14.27 5.81 3.35
N GLY A 91 14.77 4.68 3.85
CA GLY A 91 16.19 4.38 3.87
C GLY A 91 16.64 3.46 5.01
N ILE A 92 17.96 3.26 5.15
CA ILE A 92 18.57 2.48 6.23
C ILE A 92 18.26 3.13 7.59
N CYS A 93 17.63 2.38 8.49
CA CYS A 93 17.41 2.82 9.86
C CYS A 93 18.75 2.98 10.60
N HIS A 94 18.87 4.03 11.41
CA HIS A 94 20.07 4.38 12.19
C HIS A 94 21.27 4.87 11.36
N HIS A 95 21.09 5.17 10.07
CA HIS A 95 22.07 5.95 9.34
C HIS A 95 21.92 7.43 9.71
N GLN A 96 22.94 8.00 10.34
CA GLN A 96 22.97 9.43 10.64
C GLN A 96 23.15 10.23 9.34
N HIS A 97 22.32 11.26 9.16
CA HIS A 97 22.42 12.21 8.05
C HIS A 97 23.80 12.90 8.13
N GLY A 98 24.66 12.70 7.13
CA GLY A 98 26.02 13.27 7.09
C GLY A 98 27.17 12.28 7.26
N ALA A 99 26.92 10.98 7.49
CA ALA A 99 28.01 10.01 7.37
C ALA A 99 28.35 9.81 5.87
N GLU A 100 29.59 10.11 5.49
CA GLU A 100 30.02 10.17 4.08
C GLU A 100 29.84 8.84 3.34
N PHE A 101 30.04 7.72 4.04
CA PHE A 101 30.01 6.37 3.47
C PHE A 101 30.07 5.33 4.60
N LEU A 102 29.26 4.28 4.54
CA LEU A 102 29.27 3.20 5.54
C LEU A 102 29.46 1.84 4.88
N HIS A 103 30.36 1.02 5.42
CA HIS A 103 30.55 -0.38 5.04
C HIS A 103 30.40 -1.30 6.25
N LYS A 104 29.72 -2.43 6.06
CA LYS A 104 29.79 -3.56 6.99
C LYS A 104 30.18 -4.82 6.25
N TYR A 105 30.88 -5.70 6.95
CA TYR A 105 31.38 -6.97 6.44
C TYR A 105 30.93 -8.10 7.36
N TYR A 106 30.76 -9.28 6.76
CA TYR A 106 30.64 -10.53 7.51
C TYR A 106 31.97 -10.90 8.16
N SER A 107 31.95 -11.83 9.11
CA SER A 107 33.17 -12.41 9.70
C SER A 107 34.07 -13.10 8.66
N SER A 108 33.48 -13.55 7.54
CA SER A 108 34.20 -14.08 6.38
C SER A 108 35.01 -13.04 5.60
N GLY A 109 34.84 -11.75 5.90
CA GLY A 109 35.42 -10.65 5.12
C GLY A 109 34.60 -10.25 3.89
N MET A 110 33.52 -10.98 3.57
CA MET A 110 32.61 -10.61 2.49
C MET A 110 31.79 -9.37 2.87
N LYS A 111 31.52 -8.51 1.90
CA LYS A 111 30.73 -7.29 2.11
C LYS A 111 29.28 -7.65 2.45
N CYS A 112 28.72 -6.98 3.45
CA CYS A 112 27.32 -7.13 3.87
C CYS A 112 26.49 -5.90 3.54
N LEU A 113 26.98 -4.69 3.82
CA LEU A 113 26.23 -3.45 3.63
C LEU A 113 27.16 -2.38 3.07
N THR A 114 26.64 -1.61 2.10
CA THR A 114 27.21 -0.35 1.64
C THR A 114 26.12 0.72 1.72
N VAL A 115 26.44 1.88 2.27
CA VAL A 115 25.56 3.05 2.27
C VAL A 115 26.33 4.27 1.81
N PHE A 116 25.75 5.04 0.90
CA PHE A 116 26.33 6.24 0.31
C PHE A 116 25.75 7.50 0.96
N ALA A 117 26.45 8.63 0.84
CA ALA A 117 26.05 9.92 1.40
C ALA A 117 24.66 10.41 0.95
N ASP A 118 24.22 10.05 -0.26
CA ASP A 118 22.89 10.39 -0.78
C ASP A 118 21.76 9.53 -0.19
N GLY A 119 22.11 8.51 0.61
CA GLY A 119 21.20 7.57 1.24
C GLY A 119 20.85 6.37 0.36
N SER A 120 21.43 6.25 -0.82
CA SER A 120 21.42 4.98 -1.56
C SER A 120 22.20 3.92 -0.78
N ALA A 121 21.79 2.66 -0.93
CA ALA A 121 22.36 1.57 -0.15
C ALA A 121 22.27 0.24 -0.88
N GLN A 122 23.17 -0.68 -0.54
CA GLN A 122 23.18 -2.06 -1.00
C GLN A 122 23.39 -2.98 0.18
N VAL A 123 22.61 -4.05 0.27
CA VAL A 123 22.85 -5.15 1.20
C VAL A 123 23.08 -6.42 0.40
N PHE A 124 24.04 -7.23 0.83
CA PHE A 124 24.45 -8.46 0.17
C PHE A 124 24.23 -9.65 1.09
N TYR A 125 23.79 -10.76 0.53
CA TYR A 125 23.79 -12.05 1.21
C TYR A 125 25.22 -12.52 1.50
N PRO A 126 25.43 -13.46 2.44
CA PRO A 126 26.74 -14.07 2.65
C PRO A 126 27.31 -14.78 1.42
N SER A 127 26.45 -15.22 0.50
CA SER A 127 26.81 -15.76 -0.82
C SER A 127 27.49 -14.73 -1.73
N GLY A 128 27.35 -13.43 -1.43
CA GLY A 128 27.80 -12.34 -2.28
C GLY A 128 26.73 -11.82 -3.24
N HIS A 129 25.58 -12.49 -3.34
CA HIS A 129 24.44 -12.01 -4.12
C HIS A 129 23.82 -10.77 -3.51
N LEU A 130 23.23 -9.92 -4.35
CA LEU A 130 22.51 -8.73 -3.88
C LEU A 130 21.25 -9.16 -3.13
N ALA A 131 21.04 -8.66 -1.92
CA ALA A 131 19.85 -8.92 -1.10
C ALA A 131 18.82 -7.81 -1.22
N LEU A 132 19.27 -6.55 -1.11
CA LEU A 132 18.42 -5.40 -1.36
C LEU A 132 19.23 -4.22 -1.87
N ILE A 133 18.55 -3.33 -2.57
CA ILE A 133 19.12 -2.07 -3.04
C ILE A 133 18.15 -0.92 -2.83
N ILE A 134 18.68 0.20 -2.39
CA ILE A 134 17.97 1.47 -2.25
C ILE A 134 18.56 2.43 -3.27
N VAL A 135 17.71 2.93 -4.16
CA VAL A 135 18.07 3.89 -5.20
C VAL A 135 17.36 5.21 -4.92
N VAL A 136 18.07 6.31 -5.14
CA VAL A 136 17.52 7.67 -5.11
C VAL A 136 17.32 8.12 -6.56
N THR A 137 16.10 8.56 -6.90
CA THR A 137 15.75 9.04 -8.24
C THR A 137 15.98 10.55 -8.35
N GLU A 138 16.02 11.07 -9.58
CA GLU A 138 16.30 12.48 -9.86
C GLU A 138 15.28 13.43 -9.20
N GLU A 139 14.03 12.99 -9.03
CA GLU A 139 12.94 13.75 -8.39
C GLU A 139 12.90 13.59 -6.86
N ASN A 140 14.02 13.21 -6.22
CA ASN A 140 14.09 12.85 -4.79
C ASN A 140 13.17 11.67 -4.39
N GLY A 141 12.66 10.91 -5.35
CA GLY A 141 11.98 9.65 -5.11
C GLY A 141 12.98 8.60 -4.62
N ARG A 142 12.49 7.61 -3.88
CA ARG A 142 13.31 6.48 -3.43
C ARG A 142 12.63 5.18 -3.75
N LEU A 143 13.44 4.21 -4.16
CA LEU A 143 13.02 2.88 -4.54
C LEU A 143 13.84 1.86 -3.75
N CYS A 144 13.18 0.89 -3.15
CA CYS A 144 13.82 -0.25 -2.50
C CYS A 144 13.41 -1.51 -3.26
N MET A 145 14.37 -2.26 -3.77
CA MET A 145 14.13 -3.58 -4.37
C MET A 145 14.80 -4.65 -3.51
N VAL A 146 14.11 -5.78 -3.34
CA VAL A 146 14.60 -6.96 -2.64
C VAL A 146 14.75 -8.10 -3.63
N TYR A 147 15.85 -8.83 -3.55
CA TYR A 147 16.18 -9.94 -4.46
C TYR A 147 16.29 -11.27 -3.72
N GLU A 148 16.06 -12.36 -4.43
CA GLU A 148 16.27 -13.71 -3.93
C GLU A 148 17.77 -14.07 -3.91
N ASP A 149 18.17 -14.85 -2.90
CA ASP A 149 19.49 -15.46 -2.87
C ASP A 149 19.46 -16.74 -3.71
N SER A 150 19.78 -16.61 -4.99
CA SER A 150 19.67 -17.69 -5.96
C SER A 150 20.87 -17.69 -6.90
N ASP A 151 21.39 -18.88 -7.18
CA ASP A 151 22.46 -19.12 -8.15
C ASP A 151 21.97 -19.03 -9.61
N ALA A 152 20.68 -18.75 -9.83
CA ALA A 152 20.12 -18.57 -11.15
C ALA A 152 20.80 -17.39 -11.89
N PRO A 153 20.95 -17.46 -13.23
CA PRO A 153 21.65 -16.42 -14.00
C PRO A 153 21.00 -15.02 -13.90
N LYS A 154 19.74 -14.94 -13.48
CA LYS A 154 19.06 -13.68 -13.15
C LYS A 154 18.40 -13.79 -11.78
N GLN A 155 18.78 -12.92 -10.85
CA GLN A 155 18.15 -12.87 -9.54
C GLN A 155 16.70 -12.39 -9.64
N THR A 156 15.78 -13.13 -9.03
CA THR A 156 14.36 -12.78 -9.00
C THR A 156 14.09 -11.68 -7.98
N ILE A 157 13.28 -10.69 -8.36
CA ILE A 157 12.81 -9.65 -7.45
C ILE A 157 11.72 -10.23 -6.54
N ARG A 158 11.88 -10.07 -5.24
CA ARG A 158 10.95 -10.53 -4.19
C ARG A 158 10.06 -9.43 -3.66
N ALA A 159 10.52 -8.18 -3.73
CA ALA A 159 9.69 -7.04 -3.40
C ALA A 159 10.21 -5.74 -4.03
N VAL A 160 9.30 -4.79 -4.22
CA VAL A 160 9.57 -3.43 -4.66
C VAL A 160 8.77 -2.47 -3.79
N PHE A 161 9.42 -1.42 -3.28
CA PHE A 161 8.81 -0.37 -2.46
C PHE A 161 9.20 0.99 -2.97
N GLN A 162 8.25 1.92 -3.01
CA GLN A 162 8.43 3.29 -3.44
C GLN A 162 8.14 4.26 -2.30
N SER A 163 8.84 5.38 -2.28
CA SER A 163 8.69 6.43 -1.26
C SER A 163 7.29 7.05 -1.20
N ASP A 164 6.46 6.86 -2.24
CA ASP A 164 5.05 7.29 -2.28
C ASP A 164 4.07 6.33 -1.59
N GLY A 165 4.57 5.24 -1.01
CA GLY A 165 3.79 4.23 -0.31
C GLY A 165 3.30 3.07 -1.17
N ARG A 166 3.61 3.06 -2.49
CA ARG A 166 3.35 1.88 -3.31
C ARG A 166 4.35 0.77 -2.99
N ALA A 167 3.84 -0.45 -2.85
CA ALA A 167 4.68 -1.61 -2.68
C ALA A 167 4.06 -2.87 -3.26
N THR A 168 4.91 -3.76 -3.72
CA THR A 168 4.53 -5.11 -4.15
C THR A 168 5.52 -6.11 -3.59
N CYS A 169 5.05 -7.19 -2.98
CA CYS A 169 5.88 -8.35 -2.59
C CYS A 169 5.37 -9.59 -3.31
N TYR A 170 6.27 -10.55 -3.56
CA TYR A 170 5.99 -11.76 -4.32
C TYR A 170 6.18 -13.02 -3.48
N HIS A 171 5.32 -14.02 -3.72
CA HIS A 171 5.50 -15.42 -3.31
C HIS A 171 6.63 -16.06 -4.11
N SER A 172 7.23 -17.14 -3.61
CA SER A 172 8.37 -17.82 -4.27
C SER A 172 8.05 -18.25 -5.71
N ASN A 173 6.78 -18.55 -6.00
CA ASN A 173 6.26 -18.87 -7.33
C ASN A 173 6.08 -17.65 -8.27
N GLY A 174 6.40 -16.43 -7.80
CA GLY A 174 6.29 -15.19 -8.56
C GLY A 174 4.92 -14.50 -8.49
N ASN A 175 3.93 -15.12 -7.86
CA ASN A 175 2.62 -14.48 -7.67
C ASN A 175 2.70 -13.36 -6.63
N ILE A 176 1.83 -12.36 -6.77
CA ILE A 176 1.79 -11.24 -5.83
C ILE A 176 1.31 -11.75 -4.48
N TRP A 177 2.07 -11.46 -3.42
CA TRP A 177 1.69 -11.74 -2.03
C TRP A 177 1.10 -10.51 -1.35
N LEU A 178 1.71 -9.34 -1.56
CA LEU A 178 1.29 -8.08 -0.95
C LEU A 178 1.23 -6.99 -2.01
N SER A 179 0.19 -6.17 -1.95
CA SER A 179 0.10 -4.92 -2.69
C SER A 179 -0.33 -3.79 -1.76
N LEU A 180 0.44 -2.70 -1.72
CA LEU A 180 0.17 -1.48 -0.96
C LEU A 180 0.04 -0.29 -1.90
N ASN A 181 -0.81 0.67 -1.53
CA ASN A 181 -0.95 1.97 -2.17
C ASN A 181 -1.42 3.03 -1.16
N ARG A 182 -1.76 4.23 -1.63
CA ARG A 182 -2.21 5.35 -0.78
C ARG A 182 -3.57 5.13 -0.10
N LEU A 183 -4.39 4.18 -0.56
CA LEU A 183 -5.73 3.91 -0.03
C LEU A 183 -5.73 2.80 1.03
N GLY A 184 -4.80 1.85 0.90
CA GLY A 184 -4.73 0.70 1.79
C GLY A 184 -3.76 -0.37 1.30
N GLY A 185 -4.11 -1.61 1.60
CA GLY A 185 -3.35 -2.76 1.12
C GLY A 185 -4.17 -4.04 1.08
N GLN A 186 -3.61 -5.04 0.43
CA GLN A 186 -4.19 -6.37 0.34
C GLN A 186 -3.11 -7.45 0.33
N CYS A 187 -3.45 -8.60 0.90
CA CYS A 187 -2.66 -9.82 0.81
C CYS A 187 -3.38 -10.86 -0.03
N LEU A 188 -2.61 -11.57 -0.85
CA LEU A 188 -3.07 -12.68 -1.67
C LEU A 188 -2.29 -13.94 -1.29
N ASP A 189 -2.92 -15.10 -1.44
CA ASP A 189 -2.24 -16.39 -1.27
C ASP A 189 -1.41 -16.75 -2.52
N GLU A 190 -0.74 -17.90 -2.45
CA GLU A 190 0.10 -18.39 -3.54
C GLU A 190 -0.67 -18.66 -4.84
N ALA A 191 -1.98 -18.87 -4.79
CA ALA A 191 -2.85 -19.02 -5.96
C ALA A 191 -3.36 -17.67 -6.50
N GLY A 192 -3.05 -16.56 -5.82
CA GLY A 192 -3.51 -15.22 -6.17
C GLY A 192 -4.93 -14.91 -5.67
N ALA A 193 -5.52 -15.75 -4.81
CA ALA A 193 -6.79 -15.43 -4.17
C ALA A 193 -6.58 -14.44 -3.03
N ARG A 194 -7.49 -13.46 -2.90
CA ARG A 194 -7.37 -12.39 -1.90
C ARG A 194 -7.76 -12.91 -0.52
N VAL A 195 -6.76 -13.01 0.36
CA VAL A 195 -6.93 -13.44 1.75
C VAL A 195 -7.27 -12.27 2.68
N ARG A 196 -6.76 -11.08 2.36
CA ARG A 196 -6.89 -9.92 3.25
C ARG A 196 -6.96 -8.61 2.48
N ARG A 197 -7.73 -7.64 3.00
CA ARG A 197 -7.77 -6.26 2.51
C ARG A 197 -7.99 -5.30 3.68
N TRP A 198 -7.34 -4.14 3.64
CA TRP A 198 -7.55 -3.08 4.61
C TRP A 198 -7.48 -1.71 3.92
N SER A 199 -7.98 -0.70 4.60
CA SER A 199 -7.76 0.71 4.26
C SER A 199 -6.98 1.38 5.38
N TRP A 200 -6.18 2.39 5.03
CA TRP A 200 -5.53 3.24 6.02
C TRP A 200 -6.55 4.13 6.75
N ASN A 201 -7.60 4.56 6.04
CA ASN A 201 -8.63 5.50 6.50
C ASN A 201 -9.98 4.79 6.66
N SER A 202 -9.97 3.72 7.46
CA SER A 202 -11.08 2.78 7.63
C SER A 202 -12.40 3.44 8.06
N LEU A 203 -13.26 3.74 7.09
CA LEU A 203 -14.71 3.90 7.28
C LEU A 203 -15.49 2.63 6.93
N THR A 204 -15.09 1.88 5.90
CA THR A 204 -15.85 0.74 5.35
C THR A 204 -15.04 -0.55 5.20
N HIS A 205 -13.71 -0.47 5.33
CA HIS A 205 -12.80 -1.61 5.24
C HIS A 205 -12.23 -1.96 6.61
N THR A 206 -11.90 -3.23 6.83
CA THR A 206 -11.34 -3.66 8.11
C THR A 206 -10.04 -2.92 8.41
N PRO A 207 -9.84 -2.42 9.65
CA PRO A 207 -8.61 -1.75 10.04
C PRO A 207 -7.41 -2.70 9.92
N LEU A 208 -6.21 -2.12 9.79
CA LEU A 208 -4.99 -2.90 9.70
C LEU A 208 -4.66 -3.56 11.06
N ARG A 209 -4.69 -4.89 11.11
CA ARG A 209 -3.82 -5.71 11.98
C ARG A 209 -2.43 -5.85 11.37
N PRO A 210 -1.32 -5.79 12.12
CA PRO A 210 0.02 -5.90 11.56
C PRO A 210 0.19 -7.07 10.59
N VAL A 211 0.93 -6.86 9.49
CA VAL A 211 1.25 -7.90 8.51
C VAL A 211 2.74 -8.19 8.59
N PHE A 212 3.10 -9.47 8.61
CA PHE A 212 4.47 -9.95 8.63
C PHE A 212 4.66 -10.97 7.50
N LEU A 213 5.67 -10.75 6.65
CA LEU A 213 6.01 -11.63 5.53
C LEU A 213 7.47 -12.03 5.65
N SER A 214 7.79 -13.31 5.44
CA SER A 214 9.15 -13.77 5.25
C SER A 214 9.35 -13.99 3.76
N LEU A 215 10.06 -13.07 3.08
CA LEU A 215 10.28 -13.17 1.64
C LEU A 215 11.20 -14.33 1.30
N ASN A 216 12.19 -14.57 2.17
CA ASN A 216 13.06 -15.73 2.18
C ASN A 216 13.63 -15.96 3.60
N LYS A 217 14.71 -16.73 3.72
CA LYS A 217 15.35 -17.09 5.00
C LYS A 217 15.97 -15.90 5.74
N SER A 218 16.39 -14.86 5.02
CA SER A 218 17.16 -13.75 5.59
C SER A 218 16.41 -12.42 5.53
N VAL A 219 15.38 -12.30 4.66
CA VAL A 219 14.64 -11.05 4.45
C VAL A 219 13.17 -11.19 4.82
N GLY A 220 12.68 -10.25 5.64
CA GLY A 220 11.27 -10.13 6.00
C GLY A 220 10.73 -8.71 5.88
N VAL A 221 9.40 -8.61 5.74
CA VAL A 221 8.65 -7.36 5.62
C VAL A 221 7.64 -7.25 6.76
N ARG A 222 7.54 -6.07 7.37
CA ARG A 222 6.57 -5.76 8.43
C ARG A 222 5.76 -4.52 8.05
N VAL A 223 4.44 -4.62 8.09
CA VAL A 223 3.51 -3.52 7.80
C VAL A 223 2.70 -3.22 9.05
N PHE A 224 2.90 -2.04 9.62
CA PHE A 224 2.13 -1.55 10.78
C PHE A 224 1.22 -0.37 10.41
N GLY A 225 1.52 0.33 9.32
CA GLY A 225 0.74 1.45 8.81
C GLY A 225 1.38 2.04 7.56
N MET A 226 0.72 3.03 6.97
CA MET A 226 1.17 3.66 5.70
C MET A 226 2.62 4.17 5.77
N LYS A 227 3.02 4.80 6.87
CA LYS A 227 4.38 5.31 7.09
C LYS A 227 5.31 4.35 7.84
N GLN A 228 4.76 3.23 8.34
CA GLN A 228 5.46 2.27 9.20
C GLN A 228 5.55 0.91 8.50
N VAL A 229 6.32 0.89 7.42
CA VAL A 229 6.65 -0.32 6.67
C VAL A 229 8.15 -0.55 6.75
N PHE A 230 8.56 -1.76 7.13
CA PHE A 230 9.97 -2.08 7.34
C PHE A 230 10.38 -3.35 6.61
N VAL A 231 11.52 -3.28 5.93
CA VAL A 231 12.25 -4.46 5.46
C VAL A 231 13.36 -4.75 6.46
N SER A 232 13.49 -6.00 6.88
CA SER A 232 14.56 -6.45 7.78
C SER A 232 15.38 -7.52 7.09
N PHE A 233 16.69 -7.40 7.17
CA PHE A 233 17.68 -8.36 6.71
C PHE A 233 18.45 -8.88 7.92
N LEU A 234 18.62 -10.19 8.02
CA LEU A 234 19.44 -10.85 9.03
C LEU A 234 20.15 -12.06 8.41
N ALA A 235 21.48 -12.06 8.44
CA ALA A 235 22.28 -13.21 8.02
C ALA A 235 23.62 -13.22 8.75
N GLN A 236 24.07 -14.39 9.23
CA GLN A 236 25.38 -14.58 9.86
C GLN A 236 25.77 -13.49 10.89
N GLY A 237 24.83 -13.10 11.74
CA GLY A 237 25.04 -12.08 12.79
C GLY A 237 25.07 -10.63 12.30
N GLN A 238 24.95 -10.38 10.99
CA GLN A 238 24.76 -9.05 10.43
C GLN A 238 23.27 -8.75 10.24
N GLN A 239 22.88 -7.52 10.56
CA GLN A 239 21.51 -7.04 10.42
C GLN A 239 21.44 -5.68 9.74
N ALA A 240 20.40 -5.50 8.93
CA ALA A 240 20.03 -4.21 8.37
C ALA A 240 18.50 -4.07 8.45
N LYS A 241 18.04 -2.88 8.83
CA LYS A 241 16.62 -2.53 8.83
C LYS A 241 16.42 -1.32 7.94
N VAL A 242 15.43 -1.39 7.07
CA VAL A 242 15.10 -0.35 6.10
C VAL A 242 13.69 0.12 6.36
N SER A 243 13.51 1.43 6.55
CA SER A 243 12.20 2.06 6.52
C SER A 243 11.80 2.26 5.06
N VAL A 244 10.68 1.66 4.66
CA VAL A 244 10.15 1.72 3.27
C VAL A 244 8.70 2.21 3.25
N GLY A 245 8.23 2.78 4.35
CA GLY A 245 6.90 3.40 4.42
C GLY A 245 6.82 4.68 3.59
N ALA A 246 5.58 5.11 3.32
CA ALA A 246 5.33 6.37 2.62
C ALA A 246 6.02 7.53 3.35
N CYS A 247 6.87 8.26 2.64
CA CYS A 247 7.65 9.37 3.20
C CYS A 247 7.49 10.68 2.39
N CYS A 248 6.59 10.73 1.41
CA CYS A 248 6.45 11.88 0.51
C CYS A 248 6.46 13.23 1.24
N VAL A 249 7.45 14.04 0.87
CA VAL A 249 7.48 15.50 0.98
C VAL A 249 6.93 16.02 -0.35
N GLN A 250 5.61 16.00 -0.53
CA GLN A 250 4.97 16.61 -1.69
C GLN A 250 4.11 17.73 -1.14
N GLY A 251 4.66 18.96 -1.17
CA GLY A 251 4.00 20.21 -0.81
C GLY A 251 3.22 20.17 0.50
N GLU A 252 3.75 20.78 1.55
CA GLU A 252 2.89 21.36 2.58
C GLU A 252 1.94 22.37 1.89
N SER A 253 0.83 21.87 1.36
CA SER A 253 -0.42 22.56 1.63
C SER A 253 -0.67 22.26 3.10
N GLU A 254 -0.41 23.26 3.94
CA GLU A 254 -0.97 23.32 5.28
C GLU A 254 -2.50 23.24 5.17
N ALA A 255 -2.98 22.02 5.09
CA ALA A 255 -4.36 21.64 5.30
C ALA A 255 -4.30 20.29 5.99
N ASP A 256 -3.91 20.34 7.27
CA ASP A 256 -4.13 19.34 8.32
C ASP A 256 -3.71 17.89 8.02
N GLY A 257 -3.02 17.27 8.97
CA GLY A 257 -2.58 15.87 8.95
C GLY A 257 -3.73 14.85 9.07
N ARG A 258 -4.89 15.15 8.52
CA ARG A 258 -6.02 14.26 8.25
C ARG A 258 -6.21 14.29 6.74
N THR A 259 -5.97 13.16 6.06
CA THR A 259 -6.53 12.99 4.72
C THR A 259 -8.04 13.05 4.89
N SER A 260 -8.61 14.23 4.67
CA SER A 260 -10.03 14.50 4.82
C SER A 260 -10.73 13.58 3.83
N ILE A 261 -11.57 12.69 4.37
CA ILE A 261 -12.49 11.91 3.56
C ILE A 261 -13.26 12.92 2.72
N THR A 262 -13.23 12.78 1.40
CA THR A 262 -13.94 13.74 0.55
C THR A 262 -15.43 13.52 0.70
N LYS A 263 -16.24 14.54 0.40
CA LYS A 263 -17.70 14.41 0.46
C LYS A 263 -18.20 13.29 -0.47
N GLU A 264 -17.53 13.08 -1.60
CA GLU A 264 -17.85 12.02 -2.56
C GLU A 264 -17.59 10.64 -1.95
N GLU A 265 -16.45 10.45 -1.28
CA GLU A 265 -16.13 9.19 -0.58
C GLU A 265 -17.13 8.89 0.54
N LEU A 266 -17.56 9.93 1.27
CA LEU A 266 -18.56 9.83 2.32
C LEU A 266 -19.93 9.41 1.76
N LEU A 267 -20.37 10.05 0.67
CA LEU A 267 -21.64 9.74 0.00
C LEU A 267 -21.63 8.34 -0.63
N VAL A 268 -20.53 7.95 -1.29
CA VAL A 268 -20.35 6.59 -1.85
C VAL A 268 -20.39 5.54 -0.74
N SER A 269 -19.77 5.82 0.41
CA SER A 269 -19.78 4.92 1.57
C SER A 269 -21.18 4.77 2.16
N ALA A 270 -21.93 5.87 2.30
CA ALA A 270 -23.32 5.83 2.76
C ALA A 270 -24.23 5.10 1.76
N ALA A 271 -24.10 5.37 0.46
CA ALA A 271 -24.85 4.66 -0.58
C ALA A 271 -24.58 3.15 -0.57
N ARG A 272 -23.32 2.74 -0.33
CA ARG A 272 -22.95 1.32 -0.19
C ARG A 272 -23.69 0.66 0.98
N ILE A 273 -23.84 1.33 2.12
CA ILE A 273 -24.57 0.81 3.27
C ILE A 273 -26.04 0.61 2.93
N ARG A 274 -26.66 1.61 2.29
CA ARG A 274 -28.06 1.49 1.82
C ARG A 274 -28.25 0.30 0.89
N ILE A 275 -27.33 0.08 -0.05
CA ILE A 275 -27.38 -1.06 -0.97
C ILE A 275 -27.28 -2.38 -0.18
N HIS A 276 -26.36 -2.49 0.78
CA HIS A 276 -26.24 -3.69 1.62
C HIS A 276 -27.52 -3.95 2.42
N MET A 277 -28.10 -2.91 3.01
CA MET A 277 -29.38 -3.02 3.73
C MET A 277 -30.51 -3.47 2.82
N ALA A 278 -30.62 -2.90 1.61
CA ALA A 278 -31.65 -3.30 0.65
C ALA A 278 -31.50 -4.77 0.24
N ILE A 279 -30.27 -5.24 0.00
CA ILE A 279 -29.98 -6.65 -0.30
C ILE A 279 -30.34 -7.54 0.89
N GLN A 280 -30.00 -7.13 2.12
CA GLN A 280 -30.32 -7.89 3.33
C GLN A 280 -31.84 -7.96 3.55
N CYS A 281 -32.57 -6.86 3.37
CA CYS A 281 -34.03 -6.83 3.42
C CYS A 281 -34.62 -7.79 2.38
N LEU A 282 -34.14 -7.76 1.14
CA LEU A 282 -34.62 -8.65 0.08
C LEU A 282 -34.37 -10.12 0.44
N HIS A 283 -33.18 -10.45 0.96
CA HIS A 283 -32.85 -11.80 1.40
C HIS A 283 -33.76 -12.28 2.55
N GLN A 284 -34.06 -11.43 3.53
CA GLN A 284 -34.96 -11.76 4.64
C GLN A 284 -36.41 -11.96 4.17
N SER A 285 -36.88 -11.12 3.25
CA SER A 285 -38.22 -11.24 2.63
C SER A 285 -38.37 -12.55 1.85
N LEU A 286 -37.30 -13.01 1.20
CA LEU A 286 -37.29 -14.30 0.50
C LEU A 286 -37.28 -15.50 1.47
N GLN A 287 -36.69 -15.35 2.67
CA GLN A 287 -36.64 -16.43 3.66
C GLN A 287 -37.88 -16.52 4.56
N THR A 288 -38.65 -15.45 4.72
CA THR A 288 -39.82 -15.41 5.62
C THR A 288 -41.04 -14.76 4.94
N PRO A 289 -41.73 -15.47 4.04
CA PRO A 289 -42.84 -14.91 3.27
C PRO A 289 -44.12 -14.62 4.11
N SER A 290 -44.17 -15.04 5.37
CA SER A 290 -45.43 -15.15 6.13
C SER A 290 -45.72 -14.03 7.14
N HIS A 291 -44.79 -13.11 7.42
CA HIS A 291 -45.01 -12.04 8.42
C HIS A 291 -44.43 -10.68 7.97
N PRO A 292 -45.20 -9.87 7.22
CA PRO A 292 -44.71 -8.58 6.67
C PRO A 292 -44.53 -7.46 7.72
N GLY A 293 -44.90 -7.68 8.99
CA GLY A 293 -44.99 -6.62 10.00
C GLY A 293 -43.88 -6.58 11.06
N LEU A 294 -42.91 -7.52 11.04
CA LEU A 294 -41.95 -7.66 12.15
C LEU A 294 -40.50 -7.87 11.72
N ALA A 295 -40.09 -7.28 10.60
CA ALA A 295 -38.68 -7.13 10.27
C ALA A 295 -38.22 -5.71 10.62
N ARG A 296 -38.04 -5.41 11.92
CA ARG A 296 -37.05 -4.37 12.26
C ARG A 296 -35.73 -4.92 11.78
N THR A 297 -35.25 -4.40 10.65
CA THR A 297 -33.99 -4.79 10.02
C THR A 297 -32.89 -4.62 11.06
N THR A 298 -32.56 -5.70 11.76
CA THR A 298 -31.49 -5.65 12.76
C THR A 298 -30.22 -5.59 11.93
N LEU A 299 -29.68 -4.37 11.79
CA LEU A 299 -28.48 -4.10 11.04
C LEU A 299 -27.38 -5.00 11.59
N ALA A 300 -26.62 -5.67 10.71
CA ALA A 300 -25.49 -6.47 11.17
C ALA A 300 -24.59 -5.58 12.05
N PRO A 301 -24.14 -6.03 13.24
CA PRO A 301 -23.48 -5.15 14.22
C PRO A 301 -22.30 -4.34 13.67
N HIS A 302 -21.58 -4.89 12.70
CA HIS A 302 -20.47 -4.20 12.02
C HIS A 302 -20.93 -3.03 11.12
N LEU A 303 -22.10 -3.11 10.49
CA LEU A 303 -22.65 -2.04 9.66
C LEU A 303 -23.16 -0.88 10.52
N HIS A 304 -23.64 -1.17 11.74
CA HIS A 304 -24.05 -0.14 12.70
C HIS A 304 -22.85 0.68 13.19
N ASP A 305 -21.73 0.03 13.53
CA ASP A 305 -20.49 0.72 13.89
C ASP A 305 -19.98 1.60 12.74
N VAL A 306 -20.06 1.09 11.51
CA VAL A 306 -19.67 1.83 10.30
C VAL A 306 -20.59 3.04 10.04
N ALA A 307 -21.91 2.89 10.20
CA ALA A 307 -22.87 3.98 10.03
C ALA A 307 -22.67 5.10 11.08
N GLN A 308 -22.45 4.74 12.36
CA GLN A 308 -22.13 5.70 13.42
C GLN A 308 -20.83 6.46 13.15
N ARG A 309 -19.78 5.76 12.71
CA ARG A 309 -18.51 6.39 12.33
C ARG A 309 -18.69 7.36 11.17
N LEU A 310 -19.43 6.97 10.13
CA LEU A 310 -19.74 7.84 9.00
C LEU A 310 -20.47 9.11 9.44
N GLN A 311 -21.45 8.98 10.35
CA GLN A 311 -22.19 10.13 10.86
C GLN A 311 -21.29 11.09 11.65
N ASN A 312 -20.39 10.57 12.49
CA ASN A 312 -19.40 11.39 13.20
C ASN A 312 -18.44 12.10 12.25
N ILE A 313 -17.98 11.44 11.19
CA ILE A 313 -17.07 12.06 10.20
C ILE A 313 -17.80 13.13 9.37
N SER A 314 -19.08 12.90 9.05
CA SER A 314 -19.90 13.84 8.26
C SER A 314 -20.01 15.24 8.89
N ALA A 315 -19.93 15.32 10.22
CA ALA A 315 -19.98 16.59 10.96
C ALA A 315 -18.78 17.52 10.63
N HIS A 316 -17.68 16.94 10.16
CA HIS A 316 -16.43 17.65 9.89
C HIS A 316 -16.15 17.85 8.38
N VAL A 317 -17.07 17.42 7.51
CA VAL A 317 -16.94 17.54 6.04
C VAL A 317 -17.89 18.62 5.53
N MET A 318 -17.37 19.53 4.71
CA MET A 318 -18.18 20.56 4.03
C MET A 318 -19.05 19.92 2.96
N MET A 319 -20.37 20.04 3.12
CA MET A 319 -21.40 19.53 2.22
C MET A 319 -22.51 20.58 2.11
N SER A 320 -23.13 20.70 0.95
CA SER A 320 -24.37 21.46 0.76
C SER A 320 -25.55 20.79 1.47
N ASP A 321 -26.64 21.52 1.67
CA ASP A 321 -27.82 21.00 2.37
C ASP A 321 -28.46 19.82 1.64
N SER A 322 -28.44 19.82 0.30
CA SER A 322 -28.94 18.69 -0.51
C SER A 322 -28.05 17.44 -0.41
N GLU A 323 -26.74 17.62 -0.30
CA GLU A 323 -25.77 16.54 -0.08
C GLU A 323 -25.93 15.96 1.33
N ARG A 324 -26.11 16.78 2.37
CA ARG A 324 -26.42 16.31 3.73
C ARG A 324 -27.74 15.57 3.80
N ALA A 325 -28.77 16.08 3.13
CA ALA A 325 -30.07 15.41 3.06
C ALA A 325 -29.93 14.02 2.39
N SER A 326 -29.18 13.94 1.29
CA SER A 326 -28.90 12.68 0.59
C SER A 326 -28.12 11.69 1.48
N PHE A 327 -27.10 12.18 2.18
CA PHE A 327 -26.31 11.39 3.13
C PHE A 327 -27.18 10.81 4.26
N HIS A 328 -28.02 11.64 4.91
CA HIS A 328 -28.95 11.16 5.93
C HIS A 328 -29.97 10.18 5.37
N LYS A 329 -30.49 10.42 4.17
CA LYS A 329 -31.38 9.48 3.47
C LYS A 329 -30.71 8.14 3.22
N TYR A 330 -29.40 8.10 2.97
CA TYR A 330 -28.65 6.86 2.79
C TYR A 330 -28.45 6.06 4.09
N LEU A 331 -28.37 6.73 5.23
CA LEU A 331 -28.24 6.08 6.55
C LEU A 331 -29.59 5.87 7.26
N GLU A 332 -30.70 6.26 6.63
CA GLU A 332 -32.05 6.06 7.14
C GLU A 332 -32.34 4.57 7.37
N GLY A 333 -32.73 4.20 8.58
CA GLY A 333 -32.94 2.81 9.02
C GLY A 333 -31.69 2.10 9.54
N CYS A 334 -30.53 2.77 9.63
CA CYS A 334 -29.34 2.24 10.31
C CYS A 334 -29.39 2.37 11.84
N PHE A 335 -30.27 3.23 12.36
CA PHE A 335 -30.35 3.65 13.77
C PHE A 335 -31.73 3.42 14.36
#